data_AF-A0A1M6Z048-F1
#
_entry.id   AF-A0A1M6Z048-F1
#
_cell.length_a   1.000
_cell.length_b   1.000
_cell.length_c   1.000
_cell.angle_alpha   90.00
_cell.angle_beta   90.00
_cell.angle_gamma   90.00
#
_symmetry.space_group_name_H-M   'P 1'
#
loop_
_entity.id
_entity.type
_entity.pdbx_description
1 polymer ?
#
loop_
_entity_poly.entity_id
_entity_poly.type
_entity_poly.pdbx_seq_one_letter_code
_entity_poly.pdbx_strand_id
1 'polypeptide(L)' 'MQFHDLRAKALTDAKRIWGGAAAQALGGHTTEGMTAHYTKAREVERVAPVPLKRAI' A
#
# COMPACT_ATOMS: atom_id res chain seq x y z
N MET A 1 11.91 -2.99 -12.91
CA MET A 1 11.39 -2.24 -11.75
C MET A 1 11.43 -0.76 -12.11
N GLN A 2 10.30 -0.16 -12.42
CA GLN A 2 10.16 1.20 -12.97
C GLN A 2 9.41 2.06 -11.92
N PHE A 3 9.67 3.37 -11.81
CA PHE A 3 9.17 4.28 -10.76
C PHE A 3 7.68 4.13 -10.34
N HIS A 4 6.83 3.58 -11.20
CA HIS A 4 5.45 3.17 -10.90
C HIS A 4 5.34 2.27 -9.66
N ASP A 5 6.40 1.53 -9.33
CA ASP A 5 6.45 0.65 -8.17
C ASP A 5 6.38 1.43 -6.84
N LEU A 6 7.08 2.56 -6.76
CA LEU A 6 7.08 3.43 -5.57
C LEU A 6 5.76 4.16 -5.41
N ARG A 7 5.20 4.69 -6.51
CA ARG A 7 3.89 5.36 -6.48
C ARG A 7 2.80 4.38 -6.05
N ALA A 8 2.78 3.18 -6.63
CA ALA A 8 1.82 2.15 -6.25
C ALA A 8 1.98 1.74 -4.78
N LYS A 9 3.22 1.55 -4.30
CA LYS A 9 3.49 1.29 -2.88
C LYS A 9 2.97 2.42 -1.98
N ALA A 10 3.30 3.67 -2.28
CA ALA A 10 2.89 4.84 -1.49
C ALA A 10 1.36 4.98 -1.41
N LEU A 11 0.66 4.77 -2.53
CA LEU A 11 -0.80 4.81 -2.56
C LEU A 11 -1.43 3.64 -1.80
N THR A 12 -0.87 2.43 -1.91
CA THR A 12 -1.33 1.28 -1.12
C THR A 12 -1.11 1.50 0.38
N ASP A 13 0.03 2.06 0.78
CA ASP A 13 0.34 2.35 2.17
C ASP A 13 -0.57 3.47 2.71
N ALA A 14 -0.76 4.55 1.96
CA ALA A 14 -1.68 5.64 2.32
C ALA A 14 -3.12 5.14 2.46
N LYS A 15 -3.58 4.29 1.53
CA LYS A 15 -4.92 3.66 1.62
C LYS A 15 -5.06 2.84 2.90
N ARG A 16 -4.01 2.09 3.27
CA ARG A 16 -4.02 1.23 4.46
C ARG A 16 -4.03 2.03 5.78
N ILE A 17 -3.22 3.08 5.86
CA ILE A 17 -3.03 3.85 7.11
C ILE A 17 -4.15 4.89 7.28
N TRP A 18 -4.58 5.53 6.20
CA TRP A 18 -5.46 6.71 6.24
C TRP A 18 -6.73 6.59 5.37
N GLY A 19 -6.92 5.48 4.66
CA GLY A 19 -8.12 5.23 3.85
C GLY A 19 -8.02 5.66 2.39
N GLY A 20 -9.02 5.26 1.59
CA GLY A 20 -9.04 5.46 0.14
C GLY A 20 -9.02 6.92 -0.32
N ALA A 21 -9.74 7.81 0.38
CA ALA A 21 -9.76 9.24 0.07
C ALA A 21 -8.38 9.90 0.25
N ALA A 22 -7.62 9.50 1.28
CA ALA A 22 -6.26 9.99 1.50
C ALA A 22 -5.31 9.53 0.38
N ALA A 23 -5.43 8.28 -0.07
CA ALA A 23 -4.67 7.80 -1.22
C ALA A 23 -5.04 8.54 -2.50
N GLN A 24 -6.33 8.82 -2.73
CA GLN A 24 -6.80 9.58 -3.89
C GLN A 24 -6.25 11.02 -3.88
N ALA A 25 -6.28 11.69 -2.73
CA ALA A 25 -5.73 13.03 -2.55
C ALA A 25 -4.21 13.06 -2.76
N LEU A 26 -3.47 12.11 -2.16
CA LEU A 26 -2.01 11.97 -2.35
C LEU A 26 -1.65 11.72 -3.82
N GLY A 27 -2.48 10.95 -4.53
CA GLY A 27 -2.31 10.64 -5.94
C GLY A 27 -2.69 11.79 -6.88
N GLY A 28 -3.38 12.82 -6.40
CA GLY A 28 -3.99 13.84 -7.27
C GLY A 28 -5.02 13.25 -8.23
N HIS A 29 -5.73 12.20 -7.82
CA HIS A 29 -6.68 11.48 -8.66
C HIS A 29 -8.08 12.06 -8.53
N THR A 30 -8.79 12.22 -9.65
CA THR A 30 -10.15 12.76 -9.67
C THR A 30 -11.22 11.69 -9.45
N THR A 31 -10.89 10.42 -9.65
CA THR A 31 -11.82 9.29 -9.45
C THR A 31 -11.17 8.17 -8.65
N GLU A 32 -12.01 7.40 -7.96
CA GLU A 32 -11.56 6.21 -7.21
C GLU A 32 -10.93 5.15 -8.11
N GLY A 33 -11.41 5.00 -9.35
CA GLY A 33 -10.90 4.03 -10.31
C GLY A 33 -9.42 4.26 -10.66
N MET A 34 -8.99 5.52 -10.72
CA MET A 34 -7.58 5.86 -10.92
C MET A 34 -6.71 5.36 -9.77
N THR A 35 -7.15 5.56 -8.52
CA THR A 35 -6.46 5.07 -7.32
C THR A 35 -6.46 3.54 -7.26
N ALA A 36 -7.59 2.92 -7.59
CA ALA A 36 -7.74 1.47 -7.58
C ALA A 36 -6.74 0.76 -8.49
N HIS A 37 -6.38 1.34 -9.63
CA HIS A 37 -5.35 0.81 -10.52
C HIS A 37 -4.01 0.58 -9.80
N TYR A 38 -3.67 1.45 -8.84
CA TYR A 38 -2.40 1.35 -8.10
C TYR A 38 -2.49 0.39 -6.91
N THR A 39 -3.66 0.23 -6.29
CA THR A 39 -3.81 -0.52 -5.04
C THR A 39 -4.27 -1.97 -5.20
N LYS A 40 -4.94 -2.32 -6.31
CA LYS A 40 -5.66 -3.61 -6.48
C LYS A 40 -4.79 -4.87 -6.39
N ALA A 41 -3.50 -4.77 -6.74
CA ALA A 41 -2.60 -5.93 -6.81
C ALA A 41 -1.58 -6.01 -5.65
N ARG A 42 -1.74 -5.20 -4.60
CA ARG A 42 -0.65 -4.95 -3.62
C ARG A 42 -1.08 -4.99 -2.16
N GLU A 43 -2.31 -5.41 -1.89
CA GLU A 43 -2.73 -5.71 -0.52
C GLU A 43 -2.13 -7.05 -0.11
N VAL A 44 -1.17 -6.99 0.81
CA VAL A 44 -0.53 -8.15 1.43
C VAL A 44 -0.89 -8.20 2.90
N GLU A 45 -1.09 -9.40 3.43
CA GLU A 45 -1.31 -9.63 4.85
C GLU A 45 -0.05 -9.27 5.64
N ARG A 46 -0.21 -8.50 6.72
CA ARG A 46 0.87 -8.26 7.68
C ARG A 46 0.87 -9.39 8.70
N VAL A 47 1.94 -10.17 8.71
CA VAL A 47 2.16 -11.23 9.70
C VAL A 47 3.12 -10.73 10.78
N ALA A 48 2.88 -11.15 12.03
CA ALA A 48 3.84 -10.96 13.11
C ALA A 48 5.03 -11.92 12.92
N PRO A 49 6.26 -11.51 13.28
CA PRO A 49 7.39 -12.43 13.31
C PRO A 49 7.10 -13.58 14.29
N VAL A 50 7.49 -14.81 13.93
CA VAL A 50 7.49 -15.90 14.90
C VAL A 50 8.49 -15.59 16.03
N PRO A 51 8.18 -15.95 17.29
CA PRO A 51 9.11 -15.73 18.40
C PRO A 51 10.45 -16.41 18.10
N LEU A 52 11.51 -15.62 17.96
CA LEU A 52 12.87 -16.16 17.85
C LEU A 52 13.25 -16.78 19.18
N LYS A 53 13.17 -18.11 19.30
CA LYS A 53 13.87 -18.83 20.37
C LYS A 53 15.36 -18.63 20.12
N ARG A 54 16.05 -17.91 21.00
CA ARG A 54 17.51 -17.94 21.04
C ARG A 54 17.93 -19.39 21.17
N ALA A 55 18.70 -19.90 20.20
CA ALA A 55 19.47 -21.12 20.41
C ALA A 55 20.43 -20.84 21.56
N ILE A 56 20.46 -21.78 22.51
CA ILE A 56 21.17 -21.72 23.79
C ILE A 56 22.67 -21.45 23.57
#